data_AF-A0A7V9ZYL7-F1
#
_entry.id   AF-A0A7V9ZYL7-F1
#
_cell.length_a   1.000
_cell.length_b   1.000
_cell.length_c   1.000
_cell.angle_alpha   90.00
_cell.angle_beta   90.00
_cell.angle_gamma   90.00
#
_symmetry.space_group_name_H-M   'P 1'
#
loop_
_entity.id
_entity.type
_entity.pdbx_description
1 polymer ?
#
loop_
_entity_poly.entity_id
_entity_poly.type
_entity_poly.pdbx_seq_one_letter_code
_entity_poly.pdbx_strand_id
1 'polypeptide(L)'
;MGLLVPVLLVGAAGGGGGYWLWRKRKKAQEVQDAREGLRPELQLLADDVLDLEPELALHPDAQADYAAAVSRYRAANAAMDQVRSMAQVERLRRILAEGNYAMARARARVDGREPPPPPPELASPGAHQEPAVVVDERGEPAYAGYGGGWYGGGGWFGGGDMLTGILIGSALGGGGWGGGWGGGYGHDHGGDDHGGDAGDGGGDFGGGDFGGGDFGGSDFGGGDFGGGDFGGGGDF
;
A
#
# COMPACT_ATOMS: atom_id res chain seq x y z
N MET A 1 37.80 52.35 5.38
CA MET A 1 37.99 51.16 6.24
C MET A 1 36.80 50.26 5.99
N GLY A 2 37.06 49.07 5.41
CA GLY A 2 36.11 48.29 4.64
C GLY A 2 34.96 47.68 5.44
N LEU A 3 33.80 47.68 4.79
CA LEU A 3 32.58 46.99 5.17
C LEU A 3 32.81 45.48 5.00
N LEU A 4 32.89 44.74 6.09
CA LEU A 4 32.80 43.28 6.10
C LEU A 4 31.61 42.89 6.97
N VAL A 5 30.95 41.80 6.55
CA VAL A 5 29.66 41.24 7.00
C VAL A 5 28.48 41.78 6.17
N PRO A 6 27.80 40.92 5.35
CA PRO A 6 27.38 39.57 5.75
C PRO A 6 27.60 38.47 4.68
N VAL A 7 28.49 37.51 4.96
CA VAL A 7 28.47 36.18 4.31
C VAL A 7 27.77 35.13 5.19
N LEU A 8 27.29 35.53 6.37
CA LEU A 8 26.69 34.63 7.37
C LEU A 8 25.18 34.38 7.19
N LEU A 9 24.64 34.53 5.97
CA LEU A 9 23.24 34.19 5.67
C LEU A 9 23.04 33.11 4.60
N VAL A 10 24.12 32.51 4.08
CA VAL A 10 24.00 31.38 3.12
C VAL A 10 24.12 30.01 3.82
N GLY A 11 24.78 29.93 4.97
CA GLY A 11 24.98 28.66 5.70
C GLY A 11 23.73 28.07 6.35
N ALA A 12 22.81 28.92 6.83
CA ALA A 12 21.61 28.46 7.55
C ALA A 12 20.50 27.96 6.61
N ALA A 13 20.38 28.52 5.40
CA ALA A 13 19.41 28.08 4.40
C ALA A 13 19.90 26.85 3.61
N GLY A 14 21.19 26.76 3.29
CA GLY A 14 21.78 25.64 2.53
C GLY A 14 22.05 24.38 3.36
N GLY A 15 22.56 24.52 4.59
CA GLY A 15 22.94 23.38 5.42
C GLY A 15 21.76 22.65 6.07
N GLY A 16 20.82 23.41 6.66
CA GLY A 16 19.64 22.86 7.33
C GLY A 16 18.60 22.30 6.35
N GLY A 17 18.31 23.06 5.28
CA GLY A 17 17.38 22.64 4.22
C GLY A 17 17.91 21.43 3.44
N GLY A 18 19.20 21.45 3.07
CA GLY A 18 19.87 20.34 2.38
C GLY A 18 19.91 19.05 3.22
N TYR A 19 20.26 19.14 4.50
CA TYR A 19 20.27 17.99 5.41
C TYR A 19 18.87 17.40 5.61
N TRP A 20 17.84 18.24 5.77
CA TRP A 20 16.46 17.77 5.92
C TRP A 20 15.96 17.06 4.65
N LEU A 21 16.24 17.63 3.46
CA LEU A 21 15.90 17.01 2.18
C LEU A 21 16.65 15.68 1.96
N TRP A 22 17.95 15.62 2.29
CA TRP A 22 18.74 14.39 2.22
C TRP A 22 18.20 13.31 3.17
N ARG A 23 17.91 13.67 4.42
CA ARG A 23 17.32 12.75 5.40
C ARG A 23 15.93 12.26 4.97
N LYS A 24 15.11 13.12 4.37
CA LYS A 24 13.79 12.75 3.84
C LYS A 24 13.92 11.78 2.66
N ARG A 25 14.85 12.03 1.74
CA ARG A 25 15.14 11.12 0.62
C ARG A 25 15.65 9.77 1.10
N LYS A 26 16.58 9.76 2.05
CA LYS A 26 17.11 8.51 2.63
C LYS A 26 16.01 7.67 3.30
N LYS A 27 15.16 8.30 4.12
CA LYS A 27 14.00 7.60 4.72
C LYS A 27 13.02 7.06 3.66
N ALA A 28 12.79 7.82 2.59
CA ALA A 28 11.93 7.36 1.50
C ALA A 28 12.54 6.16 0.76
N GLN A 29 13.86 6.16 0.54
CA GLN A 29 14.60 5.01 -0.03
C GLN A 29 14.52 3.80 0.89
N GLU A 30 14.76 3.96 2.20
CA GLU A 30 14.66 2.86 3.17
C GLU A 30 13.26 2.20 3.15
N VAL A 31 12.19 3.00 3.08
CA VAL A 31 10.82 2.48 2.94
C VAL A 31 10.60 1.79 1.60
N GLN A 32 11.14 2.35 0.50
CA GLN A 32 11.05 1.74 -0.82
C GLN A 32 11.77 0.39 -0.83
N ASP A 33 13.02 0.33 -0.41
CA ASP A 33 13.82 -0.89 -0.37
C ASP A 33 13.15 -1.96 0.51
N ALA A 34 12.64 -1.58 1.68
CA ALA A 34 11.95 -2.49 2.58
C ALA A 34 10.63 -3.02 1.98
N ARG A 35 9.87 -2.17 1.28
CA ARG A 35 8.67 -2.60 0.54
C ARG A 35 9.04 -3.53 -0.63
N GLU A 36 10.03 -3.17 -1.43
CA GLU A 36 10.48 -3.98 -2.56
C GLU A 36 10.97 -5.36 -2.10
N GLY A 37 11.60 -5.43 -0.92
CA GLY A 37 11.98 -6.69 -0.26
C GLY A 37 10.80 -7.60 0.09
N LEU A 38 9.57 -7.09 0.18
CA LEU A 38 8.35 -7.87 0.44
C LEU A 38 7.65 -8.35 -0.86
N ARG A 39 8.04 -7.85 -2.04
CA ARG A 39 7.44 -8.28 -3.31
C ARG A 39 7.60 -9.77 -3.60
N PRO A 40 8.77 -10.41 -3.37
CA PRO A 40 8.92 -11.84 -3.58
C PRO A 40 7.97 -12.67 -2.70
N GLU A 41 7.74 -12.24 -1.46
CA GLU A 41 6.80 -12.92 -0.55
C GLU A 41 5.34 -12.76 -1.01
N LEU A 42 4.95 -11.58 -1.51
CA LEU A 42 3.64 -11.39 -2.13
C LEU A 42 3.45 -12.26 -3.38
N GLN A 43 4.50 -12.41 -4.20
CA GLN A 43 4.48 -13.25 -5.40
C GLN A 43 4.32 -14.72 -5.04
N LEU A 44 5.13 -15.23 -4.09
CA LEU A 44 4.99 -16.61 -3.59
C LEU A 44 3.58 -16.88 -3.08
N LEU A 45 2.99 -15.96 -2.30
CA LEU A 45 1.62 -16.10 -1.83
C LEU A 45 0.60 -16.10 -2.99
N ALA A 46 0.84 -15.33 -4.06
CA ALA A 46 -0.02 -15.32 -5.24
C ALA A 46 0.04 -16.67 -5.98
N ASP A 47 1.26 -17.20 -6.15
CA ASP A 47 1.50 -18.48 -6.80
C ASP A 47 0.83 -19.61 -6.00
N ASP A 48 1.01 -19.64 -4.67
CA ASP A 48 0.37 -20.62 -3.79
C ASP A 48 -1.18 -20.56 -3.85
N VAL A 49 -1.75 -19.35 -4.00
CA VAL A 49 -3.20 -19.16 -4.15
C VAL A 49 -3.71 -19.81 -5.44
N LEU A 50 -2.97 -19.66 -6.53
CA LEU A 50 -3.34 -20.22 -7.84
C LEU A 50 -3.13 -21.73 -7.88
N ASP A 51 -2.05 -22.22 -7.27
CA ASP A 51 -1.70 -23.64 -7.28
C ASP A 51 -2.67 -24.49 -6.46
N LEU A 52 -3.17 -23.97 -5.33
CA LEU A 52 -4.07 -24.73 -4.45
C LEU A 52 -5.54 -24.72 -4.88
N GLU A 53 -5.98 -23.70 -5.63
CA GLU A 53 -7.39 -23.51 -6.04
C GLU A 53 -8.03 -24.78 -6.66
N PRO A 54 -7.37 -25.50 -7.59
CA PRO A 54 -7.96 -26.69 -8.23
C PRO A 54 -8.23 -27.85 -7.26
N GLU A 55 -7.47 -27.94 -6.15
CA GLU A 55 -7.59 -29.02 -5.18
C GLU A 55 -8.81 -28.82 -4.25
N LEU A 56 -9.26 -27.58 -4.04
CA LEU A 56 -10.29 -27.24 -3.04
C LEU A 56 -11.67 -27.86 -3.27
N ALA A 57 -12.00 -28.26 -4.51
CA ALA A 57 -13.26 -28.92 -4.81
C ALA A 57 -13.43 -30.24 -4.02
N LEU A 58 -12.31 -30.87 -3.65
CA LEU A 58 -12.28 -32.13 -2.91
C LEU A 58 -12.07 -31.94 -1.40
N HIS A 59 -11.73 -30.72 -0.96
CA HIS A 59 -11.31 -30.40 0.41
C HIS A 59 -12.14 -29.23 0.98
N PRO A 60 -13.42 -29.44 1.32
CA PRO A 60 -14.29 -28.38 1.85
C PRO A 60 -13.79 -27.81 3.18
N ASP A 61 -13.08 -28.60 3.97
CA ASP A 61 -12.45 -28.21 5.22
C ASP A 61 -11.28 -27.22 5.03
N ALA A 62 -10.63 -27.21 3.86
CA ALA A 62 -9.58 -26.25 3.52
C ALA A 62 -10.10 -24.88 3.05
N GLN A 63 -11.38 -24.79 2.65
CA GLN A 63 -11.94 -23.59 2.02
C GLN A 63 -11.87 -22.34 2.91
N ALA A 64 -12.11 -22.48 4.21
CA ALA A 64 -12.10 -21.34 5.13
C ALA A 64 -10.70 -20.71 5.24
N ASP A 65 -9.66 -21.53 5.36
CA ASP A 65 -8.27 -21.07 5.41
C ASP A 65 -7.78 -20.55 4.06
N TYR A 66 -8.16 -21.19 2.95
CA TYR A 66 -7.85 -20.67 1.63
C TYR A 66 -8.49 -19.29 1.40
N ALA A 67 -9.77 -19.13 1.72
CA ALA A 67 -10.46 -17.84 1.59
C ALA A 67 -9.81 -16.75 2.47
N ALA A 68 -9.36 -17.13 3.68
CA ALA A 68 -8.60 -16.25 4.56
C ALA A 68 -7.25 -15.82 3.95
N ALA A 69 -6.55 -16.73 3.26
CA ALA A 69 -5.31 -16.45 2.55
C ALA A 69 -5.55 -15.52 1.35
N VAL A 70 -6.56 -15.80 0.52
CA VAL A 70 -6.96 -14.95 -0.62
C VAL A 70 -7.32 -13.54 -0.17
N SER A 71 -8.06 -13.40 0.93
CA SER A 71 -8.41 -12.08 1.48
C SER A 71 -7.16 -11.28 1.88
N ARG A 72 -6.16 -11.93 2.48
CA ARG A 72 -4.92 -11.29 2.92
C ARG A 72 -3.97 -11.00 1.76
N TYR A 73 -3.90 -11.89 0.78
CA TYR A 73 -3.24 -11.62 -0.50
C TYR A 73 -3.80 -10.36 -1.17
N ARG A 74 -5.13 -10.26 -1.31
CA ARG A 74 -5.77 -9.08 -1.91
C ARG A 74 -5.47 -7.80 -1.12
N ALA A 75 -5.53 -7.87 0.21
CA ALA A 75 -5.20 -6.73 1.08
C ALA A 75 -3.72 -6.32 0.95
N ALA A 76 -2.79 -7.28 0.94
CA ALA A 76 -1.37 -7.03 0.76
C ALA A 76 -1.06 -6.44 -0.61
N ASN A 77 -1.66 -6.98 -1.67
CA ASN A 77 -1.51 -6.48 -3.04
C ASN A 77 -2.00 -5.03 -3.16
N ALA A 78 -3.18 -4.72 -2.60
CA ALA A 78 -3.72 -3.36 -2.59
C ALA A 78 -2.87 -2.37 -1.77
N ALA A 79 -2.27 -2.84 -0.66
CA ALA A 79 -1.44 -2.02 0.21
C ALA A 79 -0.04 -1.77 -0.36
N MET A 80 0.54 -2.71 -1.13
CA MET A 80 1.91 -2.69 -1.64
C MET A 80 2.27 -1.31 -2.22
N ASP A 81 1.51 -0.82 -3.19
CA ASP A 81 1.83 0.44 -3.87
C ASP A 81 1.53 1.69 -3.04
N GLN A 82 0.84 1.56 -1.91
CA GLN A 82 0.44 2.66 -1.03
C GLN A 82 1.37 2.83 0.19
N VAL A 83 2.31 1.91 0.43
CA VAL A 83 3.25 1.99 1.55
C VAL A 83 4.22 3.17 1.36
N ARG A 84 4.23 4.08 2.33
CA ARG A 84 5.05 5.32 2.36
C ARG A 84 5.78 5.55 3.69
N SER A 85 5.66 4.64 4.65
CA SER A 85 6.33 4.71 5.95
C SER A 85 6.72 3.32 6.45
N MET A 86 7.72 3.25 7.34
CA MET A 86 8.15 1.96 7.93
C MET A 86 7.04 1.27 8.72
N ALA A 87 6.19 2.03 9.42
CA ALA A 87 5.03 1.46 10.11
C ALA A 87 4.05 0.77 9.14
N GLN A 88 3.91 1.29 7.91
CA GLN A 88 3.10 0.65 6.87
C GLN A 88 3.80 -0.57 6.26
N VAL A 89 5.14 -0.58 6.18
CA VAL A 89 5.92 -1.78 5.78
C VAL A 89 5.69 -2.91 6.80
N GLU A 90 5.80 -2.63 8.10
CA GLU A 90 5.55 -3.64 9.15
C GLU A 90 4.12 -4.16 9.12
N ARG A 91 3.15 -3.26 8.88
CA ARG A 91 1.75 -3.65 8.68
C ARG A 91 1.59 -4.57 7.46
N LEU A 92 2.21 -4.24 6.34
CA LEU A 92 2.19 -5.07 5.13
C LEU A 92 2.84 -6.45 5.37
N ARG A 93 3.99 -6.47 6.04
CA ARG A 93 4.68 -7.71 6.46
C ARG A 93 3.77 -8.58 7.32
N ARG A 94 3.04 -7.98 8.26
CA ARG A 94 2.07 -8.70 9.11
C ARG A 94 0.90 -9.28 8.30
N ILE A 95 0.36 -8.54 7.33
CA ILE A 95 -0.69 -9.04 6.42
C ILE A 95 -0.17 -10.25 5.61
N LEU A 96 1.04 -10.15 5.05
CA LEU A 96 1.67 -11.24 4.30
C LEU A 96 1.89 -12.47 5.18
N ALA A 97 2.43 -12.29 6.39
CA ALA A 97 2.65 -13.38 7.34
C ALA A 97 1.34 -14.11 7.68
N GLU A 98 0.24 -13.37 7.91
CA GLU A 98 -1.05 -14.02 8.13
C GLU A 98 -1.60 -14.73 6.88
N GLY A 99 -1.34 -14.18 5.69
CA GLY A 99 -1.74 -14.81 4.42
C GLY A 99 -1.01 -16.13 4.20
N ASN A 100 0.32 -16.12 4.39
CA ASN A 100 1.17 -17.31 4.35
C ASN A 100 0.77 -18.34 5.42
N TYR A 101 0.43 -17.90 6.63
CA TYR A 101 -0.06 -18.81 7.67
C TYR A 101 -1.39 -19.47 7.28
N ALA A 102 -2.35 -18.68 6.78
CA ALA A 102 -3.62 -19.23 6.30
C ALA A 102 -3.42 -20.21 5.14
N MET A 103 -2.50 -19.91 4.21
CA MET A 103 -2.16 -20.80 3.10
C MET A 103 -1.52 -22.11 3.58
N ALA A 104 -0.59 -22.04 4.54
CA ALA A 104 0.04 -23.21 5.14
C ALA A 104 -1.00 -24.13 5.82
N ARG A 105 -2.01 -23.54 6.49
CA ARG A 105 -3.13 -24.29 7.07
C ARG A 105 -4.03 -24.92 6.01
N ALA A 106 -4.32 -24.21 4.92
CA ALA A 106 -5.10 -24.74 3.81
C ALA A 106 -4.39 -25.93 3.14
N ARG A 107 -3.10 -25.79 2.83
CA ARG A 107 -2.27 -26.86 2.27
C ARG A 107 -2.22 -28.08 3.19
N ALA A 108 -2.06 -27.86 4.50
CA ALA A 108 -2.07 -28.96 5.46
C ALA A 108 -3.37 -29.78 5.39
N ARG A 109 -4.53 -29.12 5.31
CA ARG A 109 -5.83 -29.80 5.18
C ARG A 109 -6.00 -30.54 3.86
N VAL A 110 -5.59 -29.92 2.75
CA VAL A 110 -5.57 -30.57 1.43
C VAL A 110 -4.73 -31.84 1.47
N ASP A 111 -3.56 -31.79 2.13
CA ASP A 111 -2.68 -32.94 2.29
C ASP A 111 -3.14 -33.93 3.40
N GLY A 112 -4.28 -33.70 4.06
CA GLY A 112 -4.79 -34.53 5.16
C GLY A 112 -3.92 -34.50 6.44
N ARG A 113 -3.16 -33.42 6.64
CA ARG A 113 -2.27 -33.19 7.79
C ARG A 113 -2.88 -32.19 8.77
N GLU A 114 -2.44 -32.27 10.02
CA GLU A 114 -2.80 -31.28 11.04
C GLU A 114 -2.27 -29.88 10.63
N PRO A 115 -3.09 -28.82 10.72
CA PRO A 115 -2.64 -27.47 10.45
C PRO A 115 -1.51 -27.03 11.39
N PRO A 116 -0.52 -26.26 10.90
CA PRO A 116 0.57 -25.79 11.75
C PRO A 116 0.09 -24.77 12.80
N PRO A 117 0.80 -24.65 13.93
CA PRO A 117 0.57 -23.55 14.85
C PRO A 117 1.00 -22.20 14.21
N PRO A 118 0.51 -21.06 14.72
CA PRO A 118 0.93 -19.74 14.26
C PRO A 118 2.45 -19.58 14.42
N PRO A 119 3.15 -19.02 13.42
CA PRO A 119 4.58 -18.74 13.54
C PRO A 119 4.85 -17.71 14.65
N PRO A 120 6.09 -17.67 15.21
CA PRO A 120 6.41 -16.83 16.37
C PRO A 120 6.05 -15.34 16.19
N GLU A 121 6.24 -14.80 14.99
CA GLU A 121 5.88 -13.43 14.66
C GLU A 121 4.38 -13.15 14.77
N LEU A 122 3.51 -14.14 14.53
CA LEU A 122 2.06 -14.02 14.67
C LEU A 122 1.57 -14.36 16.07
N ALA A 123 2.23 -15.31 16.75
CA ALA A 123 1.90 -15.74 18.10
C ALA A 123 2.12 -14.64 19.17
N SER A 124 2.77 -13.54 18.81
CA SER A 124 2.96 -12.36 19.65
C SER A 124 2.18 -11.15 19.11
N PRO A 125 1.77 -10.21 19.99
CA PRO A 125 1.21 -8.94 19.55
C PRO A 125 2.18 -8.18 18.64
N GLY A 126 1.64 -7.55 17.61
CA GLY A 126 2.43 -6.74 16.69
C GLY A 126 2.78 -5.35 17.26
N ALA A 127 3.69 -4.66 16.58
CA ALA A 127 4.22 -3.35 17.00
C ALA A 127 3.15 -2.23 17.01
N HIS A 128 2.02 -2.43 16.35
CA HIS A 128 0.93 -1.46 16.22
C HIS A 128 -0.38 -1.98 16.81
N GLN A 129 -0.28 -2.71 17.93
CA GLN A 129 -1.39 -3.27 18.69
C GLN A 129 -2.15 -4.35 17.93
N GLU A 130 -1.51 -4.99 16.96
CA GLU A 130 -2.11 -6.14 16.29
C GLU A 130 -2.20 -7.32 17.28
N PRO A 131 -3.38 -7.95 17.42
CA PRO A 131 -3.55 -9.04 18.36
C PRO A 131 -2.72 -10.25 17.93
N ALA A 132 -2.21 -10.98 18.92
CA ALA A 132 -1.58 -12.27 18.69
C ALA A 132 -2.58 -13.22 18.01
N VAL A 133 -2.10 -14.00 17.06
CA VAL A 133 -2.86 -15.11 16.49
C VAL A 133 -2.67 -16.32 17.38
N VAL A 134 -3.78 -16.85 17.87
CA VAL A 134 -3.86 -18.06 18.70
C VAL A 134 -4.70 -19.10 17.97
N VAL A 135 -4.67 -20.33 18.45
CA VAL A 135 -5.55 -21.40 17.98
C VAL A 135 -6.58 -21.67 19.07
N ASP A 136 -7.86 -21.67 18.70
CA ASP A 136 -8.95 -21.96 19.62
C ASP A 136 -9.06 -23.47 19.90
N GLU A 137 -10.00 -23.85 20.77
CA GLU A 137 -10.22 -25.26 21.16
C GLU A 137 -10.61 -26.17 19.98
N ARG A 138 -11.04 -25.59 18.86
CA ARG A 138 -11.47 -26.30 17.64
C ARG A 138 -10.35 -26.38 16.61
N GLY A 139 -9.14 -25.93 16.93
CA GLY A 139 -8.03 -25.88 15.97
C GLY A 139 -8.15 -24.72 14.98
N GLU A 140 -9.08 -23.80 15.16
CA GLU A 140 -9.27 -22.64 14.30
C GLU A 140 -8.39 -21.48 14.77
N PRO A 141 -7.81 -20.70 13.86
CA PRO A 141 -7.01 -19.55 14.23
C PRO A 141 -7.96 -18.41 14.64
N ALA A 142 -7.57 -17.69 15.67
CA ALA A 142 -8.32 -16.59 16.24
C ALA A 142 -7.37 -15.49 16.69
N TYR A 143 -7.88 -14.27 16.82
CA TYR A 143 -7.12 -13.16 17.39
C TYR A 143 -7.33 -13.10 18.91
N ALA A 144 -6.23 -13.16 19.66
CA ALA A 144 -6.27 -13.16 21.12
C ALA A 144 -6.89 -11.86 21.66
N GLY A 145 -7.97 -12.00 22.44
CA GLY A 145 -8.65 -10.86 23.07
C GLY A 145 -9.34 -9.89 22.10
N TYR A 146 -9.46 -10.25 20.82
CA TYR A 146 -10.14 -9.45 19.81
C TYR A 146 -11.47 -10.10 19.44
N GLY A 147 -12.56 -9.34 19.50
CA GLY A 147 -13.91 -9.83 19.22
C GLY A 147 -14.25 -10.04 17.74
N GLY A 148 -13.33 -9.68 16.83
CA GLY A 148 -13.49 -9.93 15.39
C GLY A 148 -12.96 -11.31 14.98
N GLY A 149 -13.58 -11.89 13.96
CA GLY A 149 -13.25 -13.23 13.46
C GLY A 149 -11.98 -13.25 12.60
N TRP A 150 -11.29 -14.40 12.59
CA TRP A 150 -10.19 -14.66 11.64
C TRP A 150 -10.67 -14.85 10.20
N TYR A 151 -11.82 -15.50 10.05
CA TYR A 151 -12.47 -15.82 8.78
C TYR A 151 -13.50 -14.75 8.37
N GLY A 152 -14.00 -14.83 7.13
CA GLY A 152 -15.21 -14.10 6.69
C GLY A 152 -15.00 -12.62 6.39
N GLY A 153 -13.84 -12.22 5.85
CA GLY A 153 -13.60 -10.81 5.49
C GLY A 153 -13.61 -9.85 6.68
N GLY A 154 -13.58 -10.35 7.91
CA GLY A 154 -13.58 -9.60 9.17
C GLY A 154 -12.22 -9.59 9.89
N GLY A 155 -11.17 -10.10 9.24
CA GLY A 155 -9.84 -10.19 9.83
C GLY A 155 -9.30 -8.83 10.26
N TRP A 156 -8.30 -8.82 11.15
CA TRP A 156 -7.75 -7.59 11.75
C TRP A 156 -7.34 -6.53 10.71
N PHE A 157 -6.90 -6.96 9.53
CA PHE A 157 -6.57 -6.09 8.39
C PHE A 157 -7.58 -6.08 7.25
N GLY A 158 -8.59 -6.97 7.31
CA GLY A 158 -9.47 -7.29 6.20
C GLY A 158 -10.95 -6.94 6.41
N GLY A 159 -11.33 -6.53 7.61
CA GLY A 159 -12.68 -6.09 8.00
C GLY A 159 -13.18 -4.84 7.28
N GLY A 160 -13.69 -4.99 6.05
CA GLY A 160 -14.45 -3.95 5.36
C GLY A 160 -14.00 -3.72 3.92
N ASP A 161 -14.78 -4.27 2.99
CA ASP A 161 -14.76 -4.02 1.54
C ASP A 161 -14.31 -2.60 1.18
N MET A 162 -13.20 -2.46 0.45
CA MET A 162 -12.67 -1.28 -0.31
C MET A 162 -12.66 0.12 0.37
N LEU A 163 -13.37 0.33 1.47
CA LEU A 163 -13.64 1.59 2.14
C LEU A 163 -12.63 1.84 3.24
N THR A 164 -12.11 0.81 3.91
CA THR A 164 -11.08 1.00 4.95
C THR A 164 -9.75 1.44 4.32
N GLY A 165 -9.46 1.02 3.09
CA GLY A 165 -8.34 1.55 2.29
C GLY A 165 -8.52 3.02 1.87
N ILE A 166 -9.74 3.43 1.52
CA ILE A 166 -10.08 4.82 1.21
C ILE A 166 -10.11 5.71 2.47
N LEU A 167 -10.51 5.17 3.62
CA LEU A 167 -10.60 5.90 4.90
C LEU A 167 -9.25 6.06 5.61
N ILE A 168 -8.37 5.05 5.54
CA ILE A 168 -6.99 5.19 6.04
C ILE A 168 -6.14 6.03 5.07
N GLY A 169 -6.41 5.94 3.76
CA GLY A 169 -5.81 6.79 2.74
C GLY A 169 -6.18 8.28 2.89
N SER A 170 -7.40 8.59 3.34
CA SER A 170 -7.86 9.96 3.61
C SER A 170 -7.50 10.48 5.01
N ALA A 171 -7.32 9.62 6.01
CA ALA A 171 -6.95 10.04 7.37
C ALA A 171 -5.44 10.32 7.56
N LEU A 172 -4.55 9.73 6.75
CA LEU A 172 -3.10 9.86 6.90
C LEU A 172 -2.40 10.59 5.73
N GLY A 173 -3.16 10.97 4.70
CA GLY A 173 -2.67 11.56 3.45
C GLY A 173 -2.98 13.05 3.24
N GLY A 174 -2.65 13.92 4.20
CA GLY A 174 -2.42 15.34 3.92
C GLY A 174 -3.64 16.28 4.05
N GLY A 175 -3.43 17.40 4.74
CA GLY A 175 -4.42 18.40 5.09
C GLY A 175 -5.33 18.87 3.95
N GLY A 176 -6.61 18.94 4.27
CA GLY A 176 -7.67 19.51 3.43
C GLY A 176 -9.01 19.50 4.15
N TRP A 177 -9.06 20.10 5.35
CA TRP A 177 -10.34 20.54 5.91
C TRP A 177 -10.94 21.58 4.95
N GLY A 178 -12.06 21.23 4.30
CA GLY A 178 -12.87 22.19 3.55
C GLY A 178 -13.61 21.55 2.38
N GLY A 179 -14.88 21.21 2.59
CA GLY A 179 -15.80 20.84 1.50
C GLY A 179 -16.59 19.57 1.82
N GLY A 180 -17.73 19.74 2.50
CA GLY A 180 -18.61 18.64 2.86
C GLY A 180 -19.18 17.92 1.64
N TRP A 181 -19.30 16.60 1.77
CA TRP A 181 -20.23 15.79 0.99
C TRP A 181 -21.23 15.20 1.97
N GLY A 182 -22.02 16.09 2.55
CA GLY A 182 -23.24 15.73 3.25
C GLY A 182 -24.40 15.72 2.26
N GLY A 183 -25.17 14.62 2.28
CA GLY A 183 -26.59 14.63 1.93
C GLY A 183 -26.92 14.58 0.44
N GLY A 184 -27.08 13.36 -0.07
CA GLY A 184 -27.66 13.10 -1.39
C GLY A 184 -28.65 11.94 -1.36
N TYR A 185 -29.51 11.86 -0.34
CA TYR A 185 -30.69 11.01 -0.33
C TYR A 185 -31.90 11.91 -0.12
N GLY A 186 -32.54 12.27 -1.24
CA GLY A 186 -33.83 12.93 -1.25
C GLY A 186 -34.87 12.01 -0.66
N HIS A 187 -35.41 12.38 0.49
CA HIS A 187 -36.68 11.90 0.99
C HIS A 187 -37.71 12.99 0.72
N ASP A 188 -38.76 12.61 0.00
CA ASP A 188 -39.94 13.40 -0.28
C ASP A 188 -40.59 13.88 1.02
N HIS A 189 -40.68 15.19 1.20
CA HIS A 189 -41.72 15.82 2.01
C HIS A 189 -42.12 17.13 1.34
N GLY A 190 -43.42 17.21 1.00
CA GLY A 190 -44.05 18.38 0.41
C GLY A 190 -44.25 19.54 1.38
N GLY A 191 -44.54 20.71 0.83
CA GLY A 191 -44.98 21.89 1.57
C GLY A 191 -44.52 23.21 0.94
N ASP A 192 -45.30 23.69 -0.03
CA ASP A 192 -45.83 25.05 -0.20
C ASP A 192 -44.89 26.30 -0.22
N ASP A 193 -44.84 26.91 -1.41
CA ASP A 193 -44.92 28.35 -1.75
C ASP A 193 -43.84 29.38 -1.36
N HIS A 194 -43.81 30.45 -2.19
CA HIS A 194 -42.94 31.65 -2.31
C HIS A 194 -41.73 31.42 -3.26
N GLY A 195 -41.69 31.86 -4.53
CA GLY A 195 -42.27 33.05 -5.17
C GLY A 195 -41.24 34.18 -5.23
N GLY A 196 -40.62 34.43 -6.39
CA GLY A 196 -39.89 35.69 -6.64
C GLY A 196 -38.64 35.64 -7.54
N ASP A 197 -38.86 36.00 -8.80
CA ASP A 197 -38.02 36.81 -9.71
C ASP A 197 -36.65 36.38 -10.25
N ALA A 198 -36.49 36.79 -11.51
CA ALA A 198 -35.34 36.64 -12.39
C ALA A 198 -34.32 37.77 -12.19
N GLY A 199 -33.10 37.55 -12.66
CA GLY A 199 -32.24 38.65 -13.13
C GLY A 199 -30.78 38.64 -12.68
N ASP A 200 -29.92 38.51 -13.68
CA ASP A 200 -28.64 39.22 -13.87
C ASP A 200 -27.29 38.71 -13.28
N GLY A 201 -26.31 38.70 -14.20
CA GLY A 201 -24.86 38.71 -13.97
C GLY A 201 -24.17 37.37 -14.27
N GLY A 202 -23.71 37.04 -15.48
CA GLY A 202 -23.10 37.91 -16.49
C GLY A 202 -21.64 38.18 -16.11
N GLY A 203 -20.71 37.35 -16.58
CA GLY A 203 -19.28 37.45 -16.29
C GLY A 203 -18.46 36.47 -17.13
N ASP A 204 -18.40 36.77 -18.43
CA ASP A 204 -17.60 36.06 -19.44
C ASP A 204 -16.09 36.32 -19.29
N PHE A 205 -15.31 35.60 -20.14
CA PHE A 205 -13.91 35.80 -20.56
C PHE A 205 -12.82 35.13 -19.69
N GLY A 206 -12.00 34.19 -20.17
CA GLY A 206 -11.79 33.63 -21.51
C GLY A 206 -10.97 32.33 -21.37
N GLY A 207 -11.03 31.35 -22.28
CA GLY A 207 -11.09 31.52 -23.73
C GLY A 207 -9.68 31.74 -24.27
N GLY A 208 -8.90 30.66 -24.36
CA GLY A 208 -7.51 30.68 -24.82
C GLY A 208 -7.08 29.30 -25.29
N ASP A 209 -7.70 28.81 -26.37
CA ASP A 209 -7.01 27.92 -27.29
C ASP A 209 -5.81 28.68 -27.85
N PHE A 210 -4.61 28.08 -27.94
CA PHE A 210 -3.70 28.17 -29.09
C PHE A 210 -2.34 27.51 -28.79
N GLY A 211 -1.99 26.52 -29.63
CA GLY A 211 -0.62 26.04 -29.91
C GLY A 211 -0.21 24.79 -29.11
N GLY A 212 -0.24 23.56 -29.62
CA GLY A 212 -0.10 23.17 -31.01
C GLY A 212 1.28 23.55 -31.53
N GLY A 213 2.33 22.87 -31.04
CA GLY A 213 3.72 23.12 -31.42
C GLY A 213 4.52 21.82 -31.39
N ASP A 214 4.81 21.33 -32.59
CA ASP A 214 5.74 20.28 -32.89
C ASP A 214 7.12 20.55 -32.26
N PHE A 215 7.62 19.61 -31.46
CA PHE A 215 9.07 19.45 -31.28
C PHE A 215 9.47 18.13 -31.92
N GLY A 216 9.41 18.11 -33.26
CA GLY A 216 10.09 17.14 -34.09
C GLY A 216 11.59 17.45 -34.15
N GLY A 217 12.38 16.41 -33.90
CA GLY A 217 13.62 16.08 -34.60
C GLY A 217 14.68 17.15 -34.85
N SER A 218 15.79 17.05 -34.11
CA SER A 218 17.15 17.03 -34.69
C SER A 218 18.18 16.65 -33.62
N ASP A 219 18.83 15.51 -33.83
CA ASP A 219 20.29 15.35 -33.76
C ASP A 219 21.05 15.54 -32.43
N PHE A 220 20.88 14.60 -31.49
CA PHE A 220 22.04 14.16 -30.70
C PHE A 220 22.56 12.85 -31.28
N GLY A 221 23.48 13.02 -32.23
CA GLY A 221 24.13 11.97 -32.99
C GLY A 221 24.92 10.98 -32.13
N GLY A 222 25.13 9.82 -32.75
CA GLY A 222 25.89 8.71 -32.22
C GLY A 222 27.33 9.08 -31.85
N GLY A 223 27.78 8.44 -30.78
CA GLY A 223 29.18 8.29 -30.44
C GLY A 223 29.43 6.83 -30.13
N ASP A 224 30.32 6.22 -30.91
CA ASP A 224 30.76 4.85 -30.81
C ASP A 224 31.33 4.53 -29.42
N PHE A 225 30.72 3.59 -28.70
CA PHE A 225 31.45 2.84 -27.68
C PHE A 225 32.00 1.58 -28.34
N GLY A 226 33.15 1.79 -29.00
CA GLY A 226 33.95 0.76 -29.63
C GLY A 226 34.33 -0.35 -28.66
N GLY A 227 34.30 -1.57 -29.19
CA GLY A 227 34.79 -2.77 -28.53
C GLY A 227 36.27 -2.64 -28.16
N GLY A 228 36.57 -3.07 -26.94
CA GLY A 228 37.91 -3.38 -26.49
C GLY A 228 38.03 -4.89 -26.33
N ASP A 229 38.83 -5.49 -27.19
CA ASP A 229 39.30 -6.87 -27.10
C ASP A 229 40.00 -7.11 -25.76
N PHE A 230 39.48 -8.03 -24.94
CA PHE A 230 40.27 -8.68 -23.89
C PHE A 230 40.84 -9.98 -24.45
N GLY A 231 41.84 -9.81 -25.31
CA GLY A 231 42.66 -10.90 -25.83
C GLY A 231 44.04 -10.91 -25.19
N GLY A 232 44.37 -12.03 -24.53
CA GLY A 232 45.64 -12.70 -24.77
C GLY A 232 46.73 -12.62 -23.70
N GLY A 233 47.23 -13.81 -23.36
CA GLY A 233 48.56 -14.09 -22.81
C GLY A 233 48.60 -14.08 -21.28
N GLY A 234 49.00 -15.13 -20.58
CA GLY A 234 50.00 -16.14 -20.92
C GLY A 234 50.89 -16.27 -19.68
N ASP A 235 50.94 -17.49 -19.15
CA ASP A 235 52.08 -18.14 -18.47
C ASP A 235 53.30 -17.27 -18.17
N PHE A 236 53.72 -17.19 -16.89
CA PHE A 236 55.00 -17.64 -16.28
C PHE A 236 54.95 -17.45 -14.75
#